data_AF-A0A450TT05-F1
#
_entry.id   AF-A0A450TT05-F1
#
_cell.length_a   1.000
_cell.length_b   1.000
_cell.length_c   1.000
_cell.angle_alpha   90.00
_cell.angle_beta   90.00
_cell.angle_gamma   90.00
#
_symmetry.space_group_name_H-M   'P 1'
#
loop_
_entity.id
_entity.type
_entity.pdbx_description
1 polymer ?
#
loop_
_entity_poly.entity_id
_entity_poly.type
_entity_poly.pdbx_seq_one_letter_code
_entity_poly.pdbx_strand_id
1 'polypeptide(L)'
;MELLSYRGLKETDIETIVDLLNRMHYLSITSAIEEVTIAFRQRHKGRLPDAIIAATAIQHQLELLTLDAALAKKLTAWNGRVNDL
;
A
#
# COMPACT_ATOMS: atom_id res chain seq x y z
N MET A 1 2.14 -2.03 -9.66
CA MET A 1 1.50 -1.13 -10.65
C MET A 1 2.37 0.10 -10.92
N GLU A 2 2.62 0.98 -9.96
CA GLU A 2 3.36 2.25 -10.20
C GLU A 2 4.83 2.07 -10.58
N LEU A 3 5.57 1.19 -9.89
CA LEU A 3 7.01 1.02 -10.07
C LEU A 3 7.41 0.74 -11.53
N LEU A 4 6.82 -0.29 -12.15
CA LEU A 4 7.10 -0.68 -13.54
C LEU A 4 6.39 0.19 -14.59
N SER A 5 5.55 1.14 -14.17
CA SER A 5 4.85 2.06 -15.09
C SER A 5 5.65 3.35 -15.34
N TYR A 6 6.82 3.51 -14.72
CA TYR A 6 7.68 4.67 -14.95
C TYR A 6 8.25 4.66 -16.37
N ARG A 7 7.90 5.68 -17.17
CA ARG A 7 8.26 5.76 -18.60
C ARG A 7 9.76 5.87 -18.89
N GLY A 8 10.57 6.21 -17.88
CA GLY A 8 12.02 6.38 -18.03
C GLY A 8 12.83 5.12 -17.74
N LEU A 9 12.19 3.98 -17.45
CA LEU A 9 12.91 2.72 -17.20
C LEU A 9 13.59 2.21 -18.46
N LYS A 10 14.84 1.80 -18.32
CA LYS A 10 15.55 0.98 -19.31
C LYS A 10 15.24 -0.50 -19.06
N GLU A 11 15.50 -1.33 -20.07
CA GLU A 11 15.30 -2.78 -19.95
C GLU A 11 16.08 -3.37 -18.75
N THR A 12 17.33 -2.95 -18.55
CA THR A 12 18.16 -3.39 -17.42
C THR A 12 17.57 -3.00 -16.05
N ASP A 13 16.86 -1.86 -15.99
CA ASP A 13 16.18 -1.43 -14.77
C ASP A 13 14.98 -2.35 -14.49
N ILE A 14 14.23 -2.72 -15.53
CA ILE A 14 13.08 -3.64 -15.44
C ILE A 14 13.53 -5.01 -14.97
N GLU A 15 14.57 -5.58 -15.58
CA GLU A 15 15.16 -6.87 -15.17
C GLU A 15 15.54 -6.87 -13.69
N THR A 16 16.29 -5.85 -13.26
CA THR A 16 16.73 -5.71 -11.86
C THR A 16 15.55 -5.60 -10.91
N ILE A 17 14.51 -4.83 -11.26
CA ILE A 17 13.31 -4.66 -10.45
C ILE A 17 12.53 -5.97 -10.36
N VAL A 18 12.32 -6.67 -11.48
CA VAL A 18 11.55 -7.92 -11.53
C VAL A 18 12.25 -9.01 -10.72
N ASP A 19 13.58 -9.12 -10.82
CA ASP A 19 14.36 -10.07 -10.03
C ASP A 19 14.23 -9.83 -8.52
N LEU A 20 14.22 -8.55 -8.10
CA LEU A 20 13.97 -8.20 -6.71
C LEU A 20 12.55 -8.57 -6.28
N LEU A 21 11.53 -8.22 -7.07
CA LEU A 21 10.13 -8.49 -6.76
C LEU A 21 9.83 -10.00 -6.68
N ASN A 22 10.48 -10.81 -7.52
CA ASN A 22 10.34 -12.27 -7.50
C ASN A 22 10.84 -12.94 -6.20
N ARG A 23 11.63 -12.22 -5.40
CA ARG A 23 12.11 -12.68 -4.08
C ARG A 23 11.20 -12.24 -2.93
N MET A 24 10.18 -11.44 -3.21
CA MET A 24 9.25 -10.92 -2.22
C MET A 24 7.94 -11.72 -2.21
N HIS A 25 7.21 -11.66 -1.10
CA HIS A 25 5.87 -12.24 -1.02
C HIS A 25 4.84 -11.25 -1.60
N TYR A 26 4.12 -11.68 -2.64
CA TYR A 26 3.08 -10.87 -3.27
C TYR A 26 1.74 -11.01 -2.53
N LEU A 27 1.24 -9.90 -1.98
CA LEU A 27 -0.11 -9.80 -1.43
C LEU A 27 -1.03 -9.17 -2.48
N SER A 28 -2.04 -9.94 -2.93
CA SER A 28 -3.03 -9.45 -3.88
C SER A 28 -3.99 -8.47 -3.21
N ILE A 29 -4.52 -7.52 -4.00
CA ILE A 29 -5.62 -6.65 -3.55
C ILE A 29 -6.89 -7.51 -3.52
N THR A 30 -7.41 -7.77 -2.33
CA THR A 30 -8.65 -8.52 -2.09
C THR A 30 -9.78 -7.58 -1.70
N SER A 31 -11.03 -8.03 -1.76
CA SER A 31 -12.18 -7.22 -1.33
C SER A 31 -12.07 -6.74 0.13
N ALA A 32 -11.46 -7.53 1.02
CA ALA A 32 -11.18 -7.10 2.39
C ALA A 32 -10.19 -5.91 2.43
N ILE A 33 -9.15 -5.93 1.59
CA ILE A 33 -8.21 -4.80 1.46
C ILE A 33 -8.93 -3.59 0.85
N GLU A 34 -9.83 -3.79 -0.11
CA GLU A 34 -10.64 -2.70 -0.70
C GLU A 34 -11.51 -2.01 0.35
N GLU A 35 -12.22 -2.77 1.19
CA GLU A 35 -13.04 -2.25 2.29
C GLU A 35 -12.22 -1.41 3.27
N VAL A 36 -11.07 -1.94 3.72
CA VAL A 36 -10.15 -1.21 4.60
C VAL A 36 -9.59 0.04 3.89
N THR A 37 -9.29 -0.04 2.60
CA THR A 37 -8.83 1.10 1.78
C THR A 37 -9.88 2.20 1.74
N ILE A 38 -11.16 1.85 1.53
CA ILE A 38 -12.27 2.79 1.52
C ILE A 38 -12.38 3.49 2.87
N ALA A 39 -12.45 2.72 3.97
CA ALA A 39 -12.56 3.26 5.33
C ALA A 39 -11.36 4.17 5.67
N PHE A 40 -10.14 3.75 5.33
CA PHE A 40 -8.93 4.55 5.54
C PHE A 40 -8.98 5.88 4.78
N ARG A 41 -9.45 5.88 3.52
CA ARG A 41 -9.53 7.09 2.69
C ARG A 41 -10.66 8.04 3.09
N GLN A 42 -11.78 7.52 3.60
CA GLN A 42 -12.85 8.35 4.14
C GLN A 42 -12.35 9.16 5.35
N ARG A 43 -11.45 8.59 6.15
CA ARG A 43 -10.88 9.25 7.34
C ARG A 43 -9.64 10.09 7.04
N HIS A 44 -8.84 9.69 6.05
CA HIS A 44 -7.57 10.33 5.72
C HIS A 44 -7.48 10.69 4.23
N LYS A 45 -7.28 11.98 3.94
CA LYS A 45 -6.97 12.42 2.57
C LYS A 45 -5.65 11.83 2.09
N GLY A 46 -5.60 11.31 0.87
CA GLY A 46 -4.40 10.71 0.29
C GLY A 46 -4.65 10.10 -1.09
N ARG A 47 -3.56 9.75 -1.77
CA ARG A 47 -3.61 9.05 -3.05
C ARG A 47 -4.07 7.61 -2.83
N LEU A 48 -4.77 7.04 -3.82
CA LEU A 48 -5.27 5.67 -3.74
C LEU A 48 -4.15 4.63 -3.53
N PRO A 49 -2.99 4.69 -4.22
CA PRO A 49 -1.92 3.70 -4.03
C PRO A 49 -1.38 3.65 -2.60
N ASP A 50 -1.10 4.81 -1.99
CA ASP A 50 -0.62 4.90 -0.60
C ASP A 50 -1.65 4.32 0.39
N ALA A 51 -2.94 4.54 0.14
CA ALA A 51 -4.01 4.01 0.96
C ALA A 51 -4.17 2.48 0.83
N ILE A 52 -3.98 1.92 -0.37
CA ILE A 52 -3.99 0.47 -0.59
C ILE A 52 -2.82 -0.18 0.17
N ILE A 53 -1.63 0.42 0.13
CA ILE A 53 -0.46 -0.08 0.89
C ILE A 53 -0.74 -0.06 2.39
N ALA A 54 -1.27 1.04 2.93
CA ALA A 54 -1.64 1.14 4.34
C ALA A 54 -2.72 0.11 4.73
N ALA A 55 -3.77 -0.02 3.92
CA ALA A 55 -4.85 -0.98 4.15
C ALA A 55 -4.36 -2.43 4.12
N THR A 56 -3.43 -2.76 3.21
CA THR A 56 -2.81 -4.09 3.15
C THR A 56 -2.04 -4.38 4.44
N ALA A 57 -1.25 -3.42 4.94
CA ALA A 57 -0.53 -3.57 6.20
C ALA A 57 -1.49 -3.73 7.39
N ILE A 58 -2.55 -2.93 7.46
CA ILE A 58 -3.61 -3.04 8.49
C ILE A 58 -4.27 -4.42 8.46
N GLN A 59 -4.73 -4.86 7.28
CA GLN A 59 -5.48 -6.11 7.11
C GLN A 59 -4.64 -7.34 7.51
N HIS A 60 -3.34 -7.31 7.22
CA HIS A 60 -2.42 -8.41 7.51
C HIS A 60 -1.65 -8.23 8.83
N GLN A 61 -1.93 -7.18 9.60
CA GLN A 61 -1.24 -6.85 10.86
C GLN A 61 0.29 -6.72 10.68
N LEU A 62 0.72 -6.12 9.58
CA LEU A 62 2.12 -5.91 9.24
C LEU A 62 2.58 -4.51 9.69
N GLU A 63 3.86 -4.41 10.04
CA GLU A 63 4.51 -3.12 10.21
C GLU A 63 4.83 -2.51 8.83
N LEU A 64 4.37 -1.29 8.59
CA LEU A 64 4.67 -0.56 7.35
C LEU A 64 5.94 0.26 7.50
N LEU A 65 7.01 -0.18 6.85
CA LEU A 65 8.23 0.62 6.69
C LEU A 65 8.04 1.63 5.56
N THR A 66 8.10 2.92 5.88
CA THR A 66 7.89 4.00 4.90
C THR A 66 8.75 5.22 5.21
N LEU A 67 9.19 5.91 4.16
CA LEU A 67 9.84 7.23 4.24
C LEU A 67 8.82 8.38 4.17
N ASP A 68 7.53 8.08 3.95
CA ASP A 68 6.45 9.07 4.00
C ASP A 68 5.97 9.25 5.45
N ALA A 69 6.50 10.29 6.12
CA ALA A 69 6.12 10.63 7.48
C ALA A 69 4.63 10.99 7.64
N ALA A 70 3.98 11.53 6.60
CA ALA A 70 2.57 11.84 6.64
C ALA A 70 1.71 10.57 6.58
N LEU A 71 2.11 9.58 5.79
CA LEU A 71 1.48 8.26 5.76
C LEU A 71 1.67 7.53 7.09
N ALA A 72 2.89 7.51 7.63
CA ALA A 72 3.20 6.90 8.92
C ALA A 72 2.32 7.48 10.03
N LYS A 73 2.19 8.81 10.12
CA LYS A 73 1.34 9.48 11.10
C LYS A 73 -0.14 9.09 10.98
N LYS A 74 -0.66 8.97 9.75
CA LYS A 74 -2.05 8.54 9.50
C LYS A 74 -2.25 7.09 9.96
N LEU A 75 -1.29 6.22 9.70
CA LEU A 75 -1.33 4.82 10.12
C LEU A 75 -1.31 4.69 11.65
N THR A 76 -0.48 5.46 12.35
CA THR A 76 -0.50 5.49 13.84
C THR A 76 -1.82 6.02 14.40
N ALA A 77 -2.49 6.93 13.69
CA ALA A 77 -3.79 7.46 14.07
C ALA A 77 -4.97 6.54 13.72
N TRP A 78 -4.73 5.42 13.02
CA TRP A 78 -5.74 4.44 12.67
C TRP A 78 -6.14 3.62 13.91
N ASN A 79 -7.42 3.64 14.25
CA ASN A 79 -8.00 2.98 15.42
C ASN A 79 -9.03 1.89 15.09
N GLY A 80 -9.06 1.40 13.86
CA GLY A 80 -9.57 0.07 13.53
C GLY A 80 -11.08 -0.18 13.69
N ARG A 81 -11.96 0.74 13.30
CA ARG A 81 -13.41 0.42 13.23
C ARG A 81 -13.87 0.39 11.77
N VAL A 82 -13.91 -0.82 11.22
CA VAL A 82 -14.54 -1.13 9.92
C VAL A 82 -16.06 -1.36 10.09
N ASN A 83 -16.54 -1.58 11.32
CA ASN A 83 -17.93 -1.96 11.65
C ASN A 83 -18.93 -0.79 11.77
N ASP A 84 -18.62 0.40 11.27
CA ASP A 84 -19.54 1.56 11.32
C ASP A 84 -20.11 1.93 9.92
N LEU A 85 -20.07 0.98 8.96
CA LEU A 85 -20.78 1.02 7.67
C LEU A 85 -21.88 -0.05 7.65
#